data_AF-A0A0Q4L2I3-F1
#
_entry.id   AF-A0A0Q4L2I3-F1
#
_cell.length_a   1.000
_cell.length_b   1.000
_cell.length_c   1.000
_cell.angle_alpha   90.00
_cell.angle_beta   90.00
_cell.angle_gamma   90.00
#
_symmetry.space_group_name_H-M   'P 1'
#
loop_
_entity.id
_entity.type
_entity.pdbx_description
1 polymer ?
#
loop_
_entity_poly.entity_id
_entity_poly.type
_entity_poly.pdbx_seq_one_letter_code
_entity_poly.pdbx_strand_id
1 'polypeptide(L)'
;MLLKKTGLLIIIFLCSQFSQAQSGCLISSNATVYTEQDNNGLVNAVLALVFGGNPVYKANPNEPSVATCVNNSHKVWTATSQNCTVCPFGYSFNLLNVITGCQTTTYQGKVASSQILFCPLDDYTLPLTATAGLFGIFFIRKRKLF
;
A
#
# COMPACT_ATOMS: atom_id res chain seq x y z
N MET A 1 32.55 21.88 23.06
CA MET A 1 32.47 21.08 21.79
C MET A 1 31.59 19.83 21.88
N LEU A 2 30.91 19.55 23.01
CA LEU A 2 30.06 18.35 23.18
C LEU A 2 28.60 18.52 22.69
N LEU A 3 28.07 19.75 22.61
CA LEU A 3 26.67 19.99 22.19
C LEU A 3 26.36 19.66 20.72
N LYS A 4 27.37 19.63 19.83
CA LYS A 4 27.17 19.35 18.38
C LYS A 4 26.95 17.87 18.06
N LYS A 5 27.45 16.95 18.89
CA LYS A 5 27.34 15.50 18.64
C LYS A 5 26.01 14.91 19.12
N THR A 6 25.41 15.47 20.17
CA THR A 6 24.11 15.02 20.70
C THR A 6 22.94 15.39 19.79
N GLY A 7 22.98 16.53 19.11
CA GLY A 7 21.94 16.92 18.15
C GLY A 7 21.87 16.01 16.91
N LEU A 8 23.01 15.55 16.41
CA LEU A 8 23.08 14.64 15.25
C LEU A 8 22.45 13.26 15.56
N LEU A 9 22.67 12.74 16.78
CA LEU A 9 22.11 11.45 17.22
C LEU A 9 20.58 11.50 17.34
N ILE A 10 20.01 12.63 17.76
CA ILE A 10 18.56 12.81 17.88
C ILE A 10 17.90 12.83 16.49
N ILE A 11 18.52 13.47 15.49
CA ILE A 11 18.02 13.50 14.10
C ILE A 11 18.04 12.10 13.47
N ILE A 12 19.08 11.30 13.74
CA ILE A 12 19.18 9.92 13.24
C ILE A 12 18.12 9.01 13.90
N PHE A 13 17.85 9.20 15.20
CA PHE A 13 16.85 8.40 15.93
C PHE A 13 15.39 8.75 15.53
N LEU A 14 15.15 10.01 15.14
CA LEU A 14 13.86 10.44 14.58
C LEU A 14 13.60 9.91 13.17
N CYS A 15 14.65 9.63 12.38
CA CYS A 15 14.52 9.04 11.04
C CYS A 15 14.34 7.51 11.03
N SER A 16 14.56 6.81 12.16
CA SER A 16 14.44 5.35 12.24
C SER A 16 13.03 4.81 12.53
N GLN A 17 12.00 5.67 12.57
CA GLN A 17 10.60 5.24 12.52
C GLN A 17 10.26 4.81 11.09
N PHE A 18 10.93 3.76 10.62
CA PHE A 18 10.66 3.13 9.33
C PHE A 18 9.19 2.70 9.31
N SER A 19 8.46 3.16 8.29
CA SER A 19 7.13 2.67 7.93
C SER A 19 7.09 1.16 8.02
N GLN A 20 6.26 0.62 8.91
CA GLN A 20 5.92 -0.78 8.84
C GLN A 20 5.18 -1.00 7.52
N ALA A 21 5.66 -1.96 6.72
CA ALA A 21 4.96 -2.37 5.51
C ALA A 21 3.61 -2.97 5.93
N GLN A 22 2.51 -2.34 5.53
CA GLN A 22 1.17 -2.84 5.77
C GLN A 22 1.00 -4.16 5.00
N SER A 23 0.47 -5.20 5.66
CA SER A 23 0.14 -6.47 5.03
C SER A 23 -1.34 -6.51 4.62
N GLY A 24 -1.63 -7.09 3.47
CA GLY A 24 -2.98 -7.25 2.94
C GLY A 24 -3.14 -8.57 2.18
N CYS A 25 -4.32 -8.84 1.66
CA CYS A 25 -4.60 -9.96 0.75
C CYS A 25 -4.95 -9.43 -0.63
N LEU A 26 -4.06 -9.63 -1.61
CA LEU A 26 -4.26 -9.21 -3.00
C LEU A 26 -5.01 -10.30 -3.77
N ILE A 27 -6.17 -9.93 -4.31
CA ILE A 27 -6.95 -10.76 -5.23
C ILE A 27 -6.62 -10.32 -6.66
N SER A 28 -5.83 -11.15 -7.36
CA SER A 28 -5.32 -10.83 -8.70
C SER A 28 -6.43 -10.65 -9.74
N SER A 29 -7.60 -11.28 -9.56
CA SER A 29 -8.70 -11.19 -10.53
C SER A 29 -9.36 -9.81 -10.56
N ASN A 30 -9.39 -9.13 -9.42
CA ASN A 30 -10.15 -7.88 -9.24
C ASN A 30 -9.24 -6.70 -8.86
N ALA A 31 -7.92 -6.88 -8.89
CA ALA A 31 -6.92 -5.87 -8.53
C ALA A 31 -7.22 -5.15 -7.19
N THR A 32 -7.76 -5.89 -6.22
CA THR A 32 -8.20 -5.37 -4.92
C THR A 32 -7.42 -6.04 -3.80
N VAL A 33 -7.13 -5.25 -2.77
CA VAL A 33 -6.36 -5.66 -1.60
C VAL A 33 -7.22 -5.48 -0.36
N TYR A 34 -7.41 -6.56 0.36
CA TYR A 34 -8.11 -6.56 1.63
C TYR A 34 -7.09 -6.38 2.74
N THR A 35 -7.18 -5.28 3.48
CA THR A 35 -6.07 -4.79 4.30
C THR A 35 -6.14 -5.20 5.77
N GLU A 36 -7.27 -5.77 6.19
CA GLU A 36 -7.50 -6.18 7.57
C GLU A 36 -7.66 -7.70 7.67
N GLN A 37 -6.79 -8.32 8.47
CA GLN A 37 -6.88 -9.75 8.77
C GLN A 37 -7.97 -10.01 9.81
N ASP A 38 -8.72 -11.10 9.64
CA ASP A 38 -9.70 -11.54 10.63
C ASP A 38 -9.00 -12.32 11.75
N ASN A 39 -8.62 -11.58 12.80
CA ASN A 39 -7.87 -12.11 13.94
C ASN A 39 -8.74 -12.42 15.16
N ASN A 40 -10.06 -12.62 14.98
CA ASN A 40 -10.91 -13.06 16.08
C ASN A 40 -10.43 -14.45 16.54
N GLY A 41 -9.83 -14.58 17.72
CA GLY A 41 -9.00 -15.75 18.09
C GLY A 41 -9.64 -17.13 17.88
N LEU A 42 -10.93 -17.28 18.21
CA LEU A 42 -11.70 -18.52 17.97
C LEU A 42 -12.00 -18.75 16.48
N VAL A 43 -12.30 -17.68 15.77
CA VAL A 43 -12.57 -17.66 14.32
C VAL A 43 -11.27 -18.04 13.60
N ASN A 44 -10.15 -17.39 13.89
CA ASN A 44 -8.85 -17.67 13.28
C ASN A 44 -8.39 -19.13 13.46
N ALA A 45 -8.61 -19.76 14.62
CA ALA A 45 -8.26 -21.16 14.84
C ALA A 45 -9.10 -22.12 13.97
N VAL A 46 -10.41 -21.88 13.87
CA VAL A 46 -11.31 -22.69 13.03
C VAL A 46 -11.03 -22.44 11.55
N LEU A 47 -10.79 -21.20 11.15
CA LEU A 47 -10.45 -20.86 9.77
C LEU A 47 -9.09 -21.40 9.35
N ALA A 48 -8.11 -21.44 10.24
CA ALA A 48 -6.84 -22.10 9.97
C ALA A 48 -7.05 -23.59 9.67
N LEU A 49 -7.99 -24.25 10.34
CA LEU A 49 -8.33 -25.65 10.04
C LEU A 49 -9.05 -25.80 8.69
N VAL A 50 -10.04 -24.93 8.40
CA VAL A 50 -10.86 -24.98 7.18
C VAL A 50 -10.07 -24.58 5.92
N PHE A 51 -9.18 -23.60 6.03
CA PHE A 51 -8.42 -23.04 4.91
C PHE A 51 -6.95 -23.48 4.87
N GLY A 52 -6.57 -24.51 5.63
CA GLY A 52 -5.24 -25.12 5.57
C GLY A 52 -4.11 -24.22 6.08
N GLY A 53 -4.38 -23.39 7.09
CA GLY A 53 -3.41 -22.50 7.72
C GLY A 53 -3.21 -21.16 7.02
N ASN A 54 -3.98 -20.87 5.97
CA ASN A 54 -3.91 -19.59 5.27
C ASN A 54 -4.62 -18.48 6.06
N PRO A 55 -4.02 -17.28 6.18
CA PRO A 55 -4.65 -16.14 6.82
C PRO A 55 -5.91 -15.72 6.05
N VAL A 56 -6.95 -15.37 6.79
CA VAL A 56 -8.22 -14.90 6.24
C VAL A 56 -8.39 -13.42 6.52
N TYR A 57 -8.80 -12.68 5.51
CA TYR A 57 -8.97 -11.23 5.57
C TYR A 57 -10.45 -10.86 5.47
N LYS A 58 -10.80 -9.74 6.10
CA LYS A 58 -12.15 -9.17 6.07
C LYS A 58 -12.45 -8.57 4.71
N ALA A 59 -13.72 -8.58 4.32
CA ALA A 59 -14.18 -7.99 3.05
C ALA A 59 -13.99 -6.45 2.98
N ASN A 60 -13.91 -5.80 4.14
CA ASN A 60 -13.73 -4.36 4.31
C ASN A 60 -12.88 -4.13 5.56
N PRO A 61 -11.93 -3.16 5.58
CA PRO A 61 -11.53 -2.23 4.51
C PRO A 61 -10.77 -2.88 3.34
N ASN A 62 -11.04 -2.39 2.12
CA ASN A 62 -10.30 -2.76 0.92
C ASN A 62 -9.73 -1.53 0.17
N GLU A 63 -8.65 -1.76 -0.56
CA GLU A 63 -7.91 -0.75 -1.33
C GLU A 63 -7.61 -1.29 -2.75
N PRO A 64 -7.42 -0.44 -3.76
CA PRO A 64 -6.90 -0.88 -5.06
C PRO A 64 -5.43 -1.35 -4.93
N SER A 65 -5.02 -2.32 -5.77
CA SER A 65 -3.66 -2.86 -5.78
C SER A 65 -2.60 -1.82 -6.18
N VAL A 66 -2.98 -0.84 -6.99
CA VAL A 66 -2.16 0.30 -7.39
C VAL A 66 -2.99 1.56 -7.17
N ALA A 67 -2.54 2.41 -6.26
CA ALA A 67 -3.13 3.73 -6.07
C ALA A 67 -2.68 4.69 -7.18
N THR A 68 -3.51 5.69 -7.47
CA THR A 68 -3.11 6.83 -8.30
C THR A 68 -2.03 7.65 -7.59
N CYS A 69 -1.16 8.31 -8.37
CA CYS A 69 -0.19 9.25 -7.82
C CYS A 69 -0.91 10.45 -7.20
N VAL A 70 -0.80 10.59 -5.88
CA VAL A 70 -1.33 11.74 -5.12
C VAL A 70 -0.18 12.26 -4.25
N ASN A 71 0.14 13.55 -4.35
CA ASN A 71 1.24 14.18 -3.60
C ASN A 71 2.60 13.47 -3.78
N ASN A 72 3.04 13.26 -5.03
CA ASN A 72 4.35 12.70 -5.40
C ASN A 72 4.63 11.28 -4.90
N SER A 73 3.62 10.56 -4.44
CA SER A 73 3.77 9.17 -4.06
C SER A 73 2.51 8.38 -4.41
N HIS A 74 2.67 7.07 -4.56
CA HIS A 74 1.56 6.14 -4.65
C HIS A 74 1.86 4.87 -3.87
N LYS A 75 0.80 4.24 -3.35
CA LYS A 75 0.88 2.94 -2.70
C LYS A 75 0.72 1.86 -3.77
N VAL A 76 1.68 0.93 -3.83
CA VAL A 76 1.64 -0.26 -4.67
C VAL A 76 1.69 -1.48 -3.77
N TRP A 77 0.81 -2.44 -4.03
CA TRP A 77 0.77 -3.69 -3.31
C TRP A 77 1.45 -4.79 -4.12
N THR A 78 2.44 -5.43 -3.52
CA THR A 78 3.21 -6.51 -4.14
C THR A 78 2.89 -7.85 -3.49
N ALA A 79 2.51 -8.83 -4.32
CA ALA A 79 2.21 -10.17 -3.84
C ALA A 79 3.45 -10.88 -3.30
N THR A 80 3.27 -11.59 -2.19
CA THR A 80 4.25 -12.50 -1.59
C THR A 80 3.94 -13.95 -1.98
N SER A 81 4.71 -14.90 -1.46
CA SER A 81 4.51 -16.33 -1.72
C SER A 81 3.31 -16.93 -0.98
N GLN A 82 2.92 -16.36 0.17
CA GLN A 82 1.88 -16.90 1.05
C GLN A 82 0.48 -16.70 0.46
N ASN A 83 -0.34 -17.75 0.49
CA ASN A 83 -1.74 -17.67 0.07
C ASN A 83 -2.58 -16.95 1.13
N CYS A 84 -3.64 -16.29 0.71
CA CYS A 84 -4.63 -15.71 1.60
C CYS A 84 -6.03 -15.98 1.06
N THR A 85 -7.01 -15.92 1.96
CA THR A 85 -8.41 -16.15 1.62
C THR A 85 -9.27 -14.97 2.09
N VAL A 86 -10.31 -14.65 1.34
CA VAL A 86 -11.30 -13.63 1.69
C VAL A 86 -12.69 -14.21 1.50
N CYS A 87 -13.54 -14.06 2.51
CA CYS A 87 -14.96 -14.37 2.44
C CYS A 87 -15.76 -13.06 2.29
N PRO A 88 -16.01 -12.56 1.07
CA PRO A 88 -16.64 -11.26 0.84
C PRO A 88 -18.05 -11.14 1.45
N PHE A 89 -18.78 -12.25 1.55
CA PHE A 89 -20.15 -12.30 2.06
C PHE A 89 -20.23 -12.88 3.48
N GLY A 90 -19.11 -12.99 4.19
CA GLY A 90 -19.06 -13.57 5.53
C GLY A 90 -18.93 -15.09 5.54
N TYR A 91 -19.09 -15.66 6.73
CA TYR A 91 -18.84 -17.07 7.02
C TYR A 91 -20.11 -17.90 7.01
N SER A 92 -19.99 -19.15 6.56
CA SER A 92 -21.03 -20.17 6.70
C SER A 92 -20.88 -20.87 8.04
N PHE A 93 -21.99 -21.14 8.71
CA PHE A 93 -22.04 -21.81 10.01
C PHE A 93 -22.88 -23.08 9.92
N ASN A 94 -22.46 -24.16 10.60
CA ASN A 94 -23.27 -25.37 10.77
C ASN A 94 -24.36 -25.17 11.85
N LEU A 95 -25.25 -26.15 12.04
CA LEU A 95 -26.26 -26.18 13.12
C LEU A 95 -25.66 -25.97 14.53
N LEU A 96 -24.38 -26.30 14.73
CA LEU A 96 -23.64 -26.10 15.99
C LEU A 96 -22.95 -24.73 16.08
N ASN A 97 -23.25 -23.82 15.16
CA ASN A 97 -22.65 -22.49 15.04
C ASN A 97 -21.11 -22.50 14.81
N VAL A 98 -20.59 -23.60 14.24
CA VAL A 98 -19.18 -23.74 13.86
C VAL A 98 -18.98 -23.28 12.42
N ILE A 99 -17.94 -22.49 12.17
CA ILE A 99 -17.60 -22.00 10.83
C ILE A 99 -17.19 -23.19 9.94
N THR A 100 -17.87 -23.34 8.80
CA THR A 100 -17.61 -24.40 7.83
C THR A 100 -16.98 -23.90 6.53
N GLY A 101 -16.98 -22.58 6.30
CA GLY A 101 -16.42 -21.97 5.09
C GLY A 101 -16.93 -20.55 4.86
N CYS A 102 -16.88 -20.07 3.61
CA CYS A 102 -17.49 -18.80 3.21
C CYS A 102 -18.97 -19.00 2.81
N GLN A 103 -19.83 -17.98 3.03
CA GLN A 103 -21.28 -18.08 2.86
C GLN A 103 -21.76 -18.23 1.40
N THR A 104 -20.93 -17.92 0.41
CA THR A 104 -21.29 -18.04 -1.02
C THR A 104 -20.07 -18.31 -1.90
N THR A 105 -19.12 -17.36 -1.91
CA THR A 105 -17.92 -17.38 -2.73
C THR A 105 -16.70 -17.15 -1.87
N THR A 106 -15.61 -17.80 -2.25
CA THR A 106 -14.30 -17.65 -1.62
C THR A 106 -13.37 -16.98 -2.61
N TYR A 107 -12.74 -15.87 -2.24
CA TYR A 107 -11.67 -15.28 -3.05
C TYR A 107 -10.33 -15.77 -2.52
N GLN A 108 -9.56 -16.41 -3.39
CA GLN A 108 -8.20 -16.82 -3.10
C GLN A 108 -7.23 -15.82 -3.71
N GLY A 109 -6.23 -15.43 -2.93
CA GLY A 109 -5.22 -14.47 -3.34
C GLY A 109 -3.87 -14.77 -2.72
N LYS A 110 -3.00 -13.78 -2.78
CA LYS A 110 -1.68 -13.80 -2.13
C LYS A 110 -1.61 -12.72 -1.08
N VAL A 111 -0.98 -13.03 0.05
CA VAL A 111 -0.61 -12.01 1.02
C VAL A 111 0.27 -11.00 0.29
N ALA A 112 0.00 -9.71 0.44
CA ALA A 112 0.69 -8.64 -0.23
C ALA A 112 1.26 -7.65 0.77
N SER A 113 2.38 -7.04 0.43
CA SER A 113 2.99 -5.95 1.20
C SER A 113 2.78 -4.63 0.49
N SER A 114 2.43 -3.58 1.24
CA SER A 114 2.37 -2.23 0.71
C SER A 114 3.77 -1.64 0.56
N GLN A 115 4.06 -1.06 -0.59
CA GLN A 115 5.25 -0.26 -0.85
C GLN A 115 4.80 1.13 -1.30
N ILE A 116 5.41 2.17 -0.72
CA ILE A 116 5.19 3.54 -1.18
C ILE A 116 6.28 3.83 -2.21
N LEU A 117 5.88 4.02 -3.46
CA LEU A 117 6.78 4.44 -4.53
C LEU A 117 6.61 5.95 -4.73
N PHE A 118 7.73 6.62 -4.99
CA PHE A 118 7.71 8.03 -5.37
C PHE A 118 7.32 8.15 -6.84
N CYS A 119 6.34 9.00 -7.12
CA CYS A 119 5.99 9.35 -8.48
C CYS A 119 6.94 10.46 -8.93
N PRO A 120 7.74 10.27 -10.00
CA PRO A 120 8.66 11.29 -10.46
C PRO A 120 7.88 12.44 -11.10
N LEU A 121 7.49 13.43 -10.29
CA LEU A 121 7.04 14.72 -10.82
C LEU A 121 8.23 15.55 -11.32
N ASP A 122 9.42 15.30 -10.79
CA ASP A 122 10.64 16.05 -11.14
C ASP A 122 11.16 15.78 -12.55
N ASP A 123 10.81 14.63 -13.16
CA ASP A 123 11.20 14.36 -14.55
C ASP A 123 10.54 15.34 -15.54
N TYR A 124 9.44 15.98 -15.14
CA TYR A 124 8.72 16.97 -15.96
C TYR A 124 9.03 18.43 -15.57
N THR A 125 9.61 18.70 -14.39
CA THR A 125 9.92 20.08 -13.95
C THR A 125 11.09 20.67 -14.72
N LEU A 126 12.07 19.84 -15.13
CA LEU A 126 13.25 20.25 -15.89
C LEU A 126 12.93 20.80 -17.30
N PRO A 127 12.14 20.11 -18.15
CA PRO A 127 11.75 20.67 -19.45
C PRO A 127 10.85 21.91 -19.32
N LEU A 128 9.98 21.97 -18.31
CA LEU A 128 9.12 23.13 -18.04
C LEU A 128 9.93 24.36 -17.62
N THR A 129 10.90 24.19 -16.73
CA THR A 129 11.79 25.28 -16.31
C THR A 129 12.72 25.73 -17.43
N ALA A 130 13.24 24.80 -18.23
CA ALA A 130 14.07 25.12 -19.39
C ALA A 130 13.30 25.93 -20.45
N THR A 131 12.07 25.53 -20.77
CA THR A 131 11.21 26.25 -21.73
C THR A 131 10.83 27.64 -21.23
N ALA A 132 10.44 27.78 -19.96
CA ALA A 132 10.19 29.09 -19.35
C ALA A 132 11.45 29.99 -19.36
N GLY A 133 12.62 29.43 -19.08
CA GLY A 133 13.91 30.13 -19.14
C GLY A 133 14.24 30.64 -20.55
N LEU A 134 14.03 29.82 -21.58
CA LEU A 134 14.23 30.21 -22.98
C LEU A 134 13.30 31.36 -23.39
N PHE A 135 12.03 31.30 -23.02
CA PHE A 135 11.07 32.39 -23.27
C PHE A 135 11.48 33.68 -22.54
N GLY A 136 11.94 33.60 -21.29
CA GLY A 136 12.44 34.74 -20.54
C GLY A 136 13.65 35.40 -21.21
N ILE A 137 14.64 34.61 -21.63
CA ILE A 137 15.83 35.11 -22.33
C ILE A 137 15.45 35.77 -23.66
N PHE A 138 14.51 35.18 -24.41
CA PHE A 138 14.02 35.73 -25.67
C PHE A 138 13.39 37.11 -25.49
N PHE A 139 12.53 37.28 -24.48
CA PHE A 139 11.92 38.57 -24.16
C PHE A 139 12.94 39.62 -23.73
N ILE A 140 13.94 39.25 -22.93
CA ILE A 140 15.01 40.17 -22.49
C ILE A 140 15.86 40.62 -23.68
N ARG A 141 16.20 39.72 -24.61
CA ARG A 141 16.96 40.08 -25.82
C ARG A 141 16.20 41.03 -26.75
N LYS A 142 14.88 40.84 -26.90
CA LYS A 142 14.04 41.72 -27.74
C LYS A 142 13.88 43.14 -27.18
N ARG A 143 14.05 43.35 -25.86
CA ARG A 143 14.01 44.69 -25.24
C ARG A 143 15.26 45.54 -25.47
N LYS A 144 16.39 44.95 -25.85
CA LYS A 144 17.63 45.70 -26.16
C LYS A 144 17.74 46.13 -27.63
N LEU A 145 16.77 45.76 -28.46
CA LEU A 145 16.71 46.08 -29.89
C LEU A 145 15.73 47.23 -30.21
N PHE A 146 15.09 47.81 -29.18
CA PHE A 146 14.28 49.02 -29.25
C PHE A 146 14.90 50.11 -28.37
#